data_AF-A0A5K0WTZ2-F1
#
_entry.id   AF-A0A5K0WTZ2-F1
#
_cell.length_a   1.000
_cell.length_b   1.000
_cell.length_c   1.000
_cell.angle_alpha   90.00
_cell.angle_beta   90.00
_cell.angle_gamma   90.00
#
_symmetry.space_group_name_H-M   'P 1'
#
loop_
_entity.id
_entity.type
_entity.pdbx_description
1 polymer ?
#
loop_
_entity_poly.entity_id
_entity_poly.type
_entity_poly.pdbx_seq_one_letter_code
_entity_poly.pdbx_strand_id
1 'polypeptide(L)' 'GTANRKVAATSMNSESSRSHSVFTCVIESRWEKDGMTHFRFARLNLVDLAGSE' A
#
# COMPACT_ATOMS: atom_id res chain seq x y z
N GLY A 1 -5.16 -1.33 -7.11
CA GLY A 1 -3.71 -1.43 -6.82
C GLY A 1 -3.16 -2.76 -7.26
N THR A 2 -3.59 -3.86 -6.62
CA THR A 2 -3.14 -5.23 -6.88
C THR A 2 -3.50 -5.76 -8.28
N ALA A 3 -4.65 -5.34 -8.84
CA ALA A 3 -5.12 -5.76 -10.16
C ALA A 3 -4.41 -5.07 -11.36
N ASN A 4 -3.74 -3.92 -11.14
CA ASN A 4 -3.00 -3.21 -12.20
C ASN A 4 -1.55 -3.68 -12.31
N ARG A 5 -1.16 -4.70 -11.53
CA ARG A 5 0.10 -5.41 -11.74
C ARG A 5 -0.10 -6.27 -12.99
N LYS A 6 0.12 -5.69 -14.16
CA LYS A 6 0.27 -6.42 -15.42
C LYS A 6 1.40 -7.42 -15.19
N VAL A 7 1.04 -8.67 -14.90
CA VAL A 7 1.99 -9.77 -14.80
C VAL A 7 2.44 -10.07 -16.22
N ALA A 8 3.42 -9.32 -16.71
CA ALA A 8 4.33 -9.83 -17.72
C ALA A 8 5.28 -10.79 -16.98
N ALA A 9 4.78 -11.99 -16.66
CA ALA A 9 5.61 -13.09 -16.21
C ALA A 9 6.40 -13.59 -17.41
N THR A 10 7.48 -12.90 -17.74
CA THR A 10 8.63 -13.51 -18.39
C THR A 10 9.46 -14.18 -17.32
N SER A 11 9.85 -15.43 -17.57
CA SER A 11 10.59 -16.35 -16.69
C SER A 11 12.03 -15.89 -16.38
N MET A 12 12.18 -14.67 -15.84
CA MET A 12 13.43 -14.09 -15.39
C MET A 12 13.09 -12.90 -14.46
N ASN A 13 12.80 -13.16 -13.19
CA ASN A 13 12.81 -12.09 -12.18
C ASN A 13 13.56 -12.57 -10.94
N SER A 14 14.88 -12.68 -11.08
CA SER A 14 15.83 -12.77 -9.98
C SER A 14 16.10 -11.40 -9.33
N GLU A 15 15.33 -10.35 -9.66
CA GLU A 15 15.56 -8.95 -9.25
C GLU A 15 14.77 -8.57 -7.98
N SER A 16 14.02 -9.48 -7.36
CA SER A 16 13.23 -9.18 -6.16
C SER A 16 14.10 -8.86 -4.94
N SER A 17 15.38 -9.25 -4.92
CA SER A 17 16.30 -8.89 -3.82
C SER A 17 16.69 -7.41 -3.84
N ARG A 18 16.52 -6.69 -4.97
CA ARG A 18 16.99 -5.31 -5.18
C ARG A 18 15.88 -4.26 -5.26
N SER A 19 14.62 -4.66 -5.32
CA SER A 19 13.48 -3.73 -5.42
C SER A 19 12.84 -3.46 -4.07
N HIS A 20 12.70 -2.19 -3.68
CA HIS A 20 11.85 -1.78 -2.55
C HIS A 20 10.41 -1.56 -3.05
N SER A 21 9.42 -1.96 -2.26
CA SER A 21 8.00 -1.73 -2.56
C SER A 21 7.34 -0.90 -1.48
N VAL A 22 6.55 0.11 -1.88
CA VAL A 22 5.73 0.91 -0.95
C VAL A 22 4.26 0.77 -1.34
N PHE A 23 3.45 0.30 -0.41
CA PHE A 23 2.01 0.28 -0.53
C PHE A 23 1.39 1.32 0.43
N THR A 24 0.75 2.34 -0.12
CA THR A 24 0.01 3.32 0.67
C THR A 24 -1.48 2.97 0.70
N CYS A 25 -2.03 2.81 1.90
CA CYS A 25 -3.46 2.74 2.16
C CYS A 25 -3.93 4.06 2.79
N VAL A 26 -4.87 4.74 2.15
CA VAL A 26 -5.56 5.89 2.73
C VAL A 26 -6.85 5.38 3.35
N ILE A 27 -7.01 5.63 4.65
CA ILE A 27 -8.16 5.19 5.43
C ILE A 27 -8.94 6.44 5.82
N GLU A 28 -10.21 6.44 5.47
CA GLU A 28 -11.18 7.44 5.91
C GLU A 28 -12.25 6.74 6.74
N SER A 29 -12.59 7.36 7.87
CA SER A 29 -13.70 6.94 8.72
C SER A 29 -14.62 8.12 8.95
N ARG A 30 -15.92 7.86 8.82
CA ARG A 30 -16.99 8.80 9.09
C ARG A 30 -17.94 8.17 10.08
N TRP A 31 -18.31 8.93 11.11
CA TRP A 31 -19.36 8.51 12.04
C TRP A 31 -20.12 9.73 12.54
N GLU A 32 -21.33 9.49 13.04
CA GLU A 32 -22.13 10.53 13.69
C GLU A 32 -22.12 10.31 15.19
N LYS A 33 -21.95 11.40 15.95
CA LYS A 33 -22.04 11.40 17.41
C LYS A 33 -22.56 12.76 17.87
N ASP A 34 -23.53 12.75 18.78
CA ASP A 34 -24.13 13.96 19.37
C ASP A 34 -24.64 14.97 18.31
N GLY A 35 -25.20 14.47 17.21
CA GLY A 35 -25.70 15.30 16.10
C GLY A 35 -24.62 15.92 15.21
N MET A 36 -23.35 15.61 15.47
CA MET A 36 -22.22 16.06 14.65
C MET A 36 -21.66 14.91 13.82
N THR A 37 -21.32 15.19 12.56
CA THR A 37 -20.55 14.26 11.74
C THR A 37 -19.07 14.44 12.02
N HIS A 38 -18.40 13.36 12.37
CA HIS A 38 -16.96 13.30 12.57
C HIS A 38 -16.29 12.61 11.39
N PHE A 39 -15.10 13.09 11.07
CA PHE A 39 -14.23 12.51 10.07
C PHE A 39 -12.87 12.24 10.70
N ARG A 40 -12.29 11.09 10.37
CA ARG A 40 -10.90 10.79 10.69
C ARG A 40 -10.21 10.18 9.49
N PHE A 41 -9.09 10.78 9.13
CA PHE A 41 -8.23 10.37 8.04
C PHE A 41 -6.93 9.77 8.58
N ALA A 42 -6.46 8.70 7.94
CA ALA A 42 -5.17 8.11 8.23
C ALA A 42 -4.50 7.70 6.91
N ARG A 43 -3.17 7.81 6.88
CA ARG A 43 -2.33 7.30 5.79
C ARG A 43 -1.42 6.22 6.36
N LEU A 44 -1.66 4.97 5.97
CA LEU A 44 -0.83 3.82 6.31
C LEU A 44 0.12 3.54 5.15
N ASN A 45 1.42 3.52 5.41
CA ASN A 45 2.40 3.08 4.43
C ASN A 45 2.97 1.74 4.90
N LEU A 46 2.81 0.71 4.07
CA LEU A 46 3.46 -0.60 4.22
C LEU A 46 4.66 -0.61 3.30
N VAL A 47 5.86 -0.62 3.89
CA VAL A 47 7.12 -0.55 3.15
C VAL A 47 7.81 -1.90 3.25
N ASP A 48 8.09 -2.49 2.10
CA ASP A 48 8.91 -3.67 1.93
C ASP A 48 10.28 -3.22 1.40
N LEU A 49 11.32 -3.44 2.19
CA LEU A 49 12.67 -2.99 1.85
C LEU A 49 13.47 -4.14 1.25
N ALA A 50 14.20 -3.85 0.17
CA ALA A 50 15.15 -4.75 -0.45
C ALA A 50 16.23 -5.22 0.54
N GLY A 51 16.85 -6.37 0.24
CA GLY A 51 17.88 -6.98 1.07
C GLY A 51 19.10 -6.07 1.22
N SER A 52 19.77 -6.16 2.37
CA SER A 52 20.93 -5.33 2.73
C SER A 52 22.28 -5.93 2.30
N GLU A 53 22.31 -6.71 1.23
CA GLU A 53 23.49 -7.40 0.70
C GLU A 53 24.53 -6.45 0.07
#